data_AF-A0A2V2VJU2-F1
#
_entry.id   AF-A0A2V2VJU2-F1
#
_cell.length_a   1.000
_cell.length_b   1.000
_cell.length_c   1.000
_cell.angle_alpha   90.00
_cell.angle_beta   90.00
_cell.angle_gamma   90.00
#
_symmetry.space_group_name_H-M   'P 1'
#
loop_
_entity.id
_entity.type
_entity.pdbx_description
1 polymer ?
#
loop_
_entity_poly.entity_id
_entity_poly.type
_entity_poly.pdbx_seq_one_letter_code
_entity_poly.pdbx_strand_id
1 'polypeptide(L)'
;MRARGKESASSRAKCDSVKNYLVNLTTSAELERQPKRMRTNVETLITIQVHQQEVFIDLQKASIKELTHFDWLKQARFYYKPERNLTIISIADSDTEYCNEYLGVKERLVITPLTDRCYITLSQALAMYMGGAPAGPAGTGKTETTKDLARTYGKFCVVFNCSDQLDRHAMGKNYPWSVPGKCMGML
;
A
#
# COMPACT_ATOMS: atom_id res chain seq x y z
N MET A 1 -10.82 -30.92 -14.96
CA MET A 1 -10.85 -30.46 -13.55
C MET A 1 -9.59 -30.79 -12.74
N ARG A 2 -9.00 -32.01 -12.83
CA ARG A 2 -7.81 -32.41 -12.05
C ARG A 2 -6.52 -31.59 -12.29
N ALA A 3 -6.28 -31.06 -13.50
CA ALA A 3 -5.07 -30.28 -13.80
C ALA A 3 -5.07 -28.87 -13.14
N ARG A 4 -6.24 -28.21 -13.07
CA ARG A 4 -6.37 -26.86 -12.48
C ARG A 4 -6.28 -26.86 -10.95
N GLY A 5 -6.75 -27.93 -10.30
CA GLY A 5 -6.51 -28.16 -8.88
C GLY A 5 -5.01 -28.23 -8.57
N LYS A 6 -4.22 -28.87 -9.45
CA LYS A 6 -2.76 -28.96 -9.31
C LYS A 6 -2.05 -27.62 -9.54
N GLU A 7 -2.47 -26.83 -10.53
CA GLU A 7 -1.91 -25.48 -10.75
C GLU A 7 -2.18 -24.54 -9.58
N SER A 8 -3.42 -24.51 -9.07
CA SER A 8 -3.77 -23.68 -7.91
C SER A 8 -3.02 -24.10 -6.63
N ALA A 9 -2.81 -25.41 -6.44
CA ALA A 9 -2.01 -25.94 -5.34
C ALA A 9 -0.52 -25.60 -5.50
N SER A 10 0.01 -25.64 -6.72
CA SER A 10 1.39 -25.26 -7.03
C SER A 10 1.65 -23.78 -6.76
N SER A 11 0.74 -22.90 -7.18
CA SER A 11 0.84 -21.46 -6.91
C SER A 11 0.78 -21.15 -5.41
N ARG A 12 -0.11 -21.82 -4.66
CA ARG A 12 -0.18 -21.67 -3.20
C ARG A 12 1.11 -22.11 -2.52
N ALA A 13 1.67 -23.25 -2.93
CA ALA A 13 2.93 -23.76 -2.39
C ALA A 13 4.10 -22.80 -2.63
N LYS A 14 4.13 -22.11 -3.79
CA LYS A 14 5.13 -21.06 -4.07
C LYS A 14 4.95 -19.84 -3.17
N CYS A 15 3.71 -19.38 -2.96
CA CYS A 15 3.46 -18.26 -2.05
C CYS A 15 3.88 -18.59 -0.62
N ASP A 16 3.63 -19.83 -0.16
CA ASP A 16 4.04 -20.30 1.17
C ASP A 16 5.54 -20.49 1.30
N SER A 17 6.23 -20.97 0.27
CA SER A 17 7.69 -21.10 0.32
C SER A 17 8.37 -19.74 0.46
N VAL A 18 7.89 -18.71 -0.24
CA VAL A 18 8.40 -17.34 -0.12
C VAL A 18 8.18 -16.78 1.28
N LYS A 19 6.97 -16.91 1.84
CA LYS A 19 6.69 -16.48 3.21
C LYS A 19 7.61 -17.19 4.21
N ASN A 20 7.73 -18.51 4.11
CA ASN A 20 8.57 -19.29 5.02
C ASN A 20 10.04 -18.91 4.90
N TYR A 21 10.52 -18.62 3.68
CA TYR A 21 11.87 -18.11 3.45
C TYR A 21 12.09 -16.77 4.17
N LEU A 22 11.17 -15.82 4.02
CA LEU A 22 11.25 -14.51 4.68
C LEU A 22 11.18 -14.64 6.22
N VAL A 23 10.33 -15.51 6.74
CA VAL A 23 10.25 -15.79 8.19
C VAL A 23 11.55 -16.44 8.69
N ASN A 24 12.09 -17.43 7.99
CA ASN A 24 13.34 -18.07 8.38
C ASN A 24 14.53 -17.09 8.37
N LEU A 25 14.53 -16.12 7.44
CA LEU A 25 15.50 -15.03 7.44
C LEU A 25 15.46 -14.22 8.74
N THR A 26 14.28 -14.01 9.34
CA THR A 26 14.18 -13.28 10.62
C THR A 26 14.84 -14.01 11.79
N THR A 27 14.88 -15.34 11.75
CA THR A 27 15.51 -16.19 12.78
C THR A 27 16.99 -16.48 12.48
N SER A 28 17.49 -16.04 11.33
CA SER A 28 18.88 -16.27 10.95
C SER A 28 19.83 -15.37 11.76
N ALA A 29 20.90 -15.96 12.28
CA ALA A 29 21.99 -15.22 12.95
C ALA A 29 22.68 -14.20 12.01
N GLU A 30 22.51 -14.36 10.70
CA GLU A 30 23.01 -13.44 9.69
C GLU A 30 22.26 -12.11 9.71
N LEU A 31 20.91 -12.13 9.76
CA LEU A 31 20.11 -10.92 9.90
C LEU A 31 20.33 -10.25 11.27
N GLU A 32 20.69 -11.02 12.29
CA GLU A 32 20.98 -10.45 13.60
C GLU A 32 22.18 -9.50 13.60
N ARG A 33 23.18 -9.81 12.77
CA ARG A 33 24.40 -9.01 12.62
C ARG A 33 24.22 -7.81 11.68
N GLN A 34 23.09 -7.72 10.97
CA GLN A 34 22.81 -6.65 10.02
C GLN A 34 22.30 -5.37 10.73
N PRO A 35 22.45 -4.20 10.10
CA PRO A 35 21.89 -2.95 10.61
C PRO A 35 20.37 -3.03 10.80
N LYS A 36 19.83 -2.30 11.78
CA LYS A 36 18.38 -2.24 12.09
C LYS A 36 17.51 -2.01 10.84
N ARG A 37 17.98 -1.21 9.88
CA ARG A 37 17.32 -0.95 8.58
C ARG A 37 17.01 -2.24 7.81
N MET A 38 17.93 -3.20 7.79
CA MET A 38 17.72 -4.47 7.08
C MET A 38 16.64 -5.30 7.74
N ARG A 39 16.59 -5.32 9.08
CA ARG A 39 15.52 -5.99 9.84
C ARG A 39 14.15 -5.41 9.50
N THR A 40 14.01 -4.08 9.54
CA THR A 40 12.76 -3.39 9.17
C THR A 40 12.35 -3.65 7.72
N ASN A 41 13.31 -3.78 6.79
CA ASN A 41 13.03 -4.18 5.41
C ASN A 41 12.41 -5.58 5.33
N VAL A 42 13.01 -6.56 6.01
CA VAL A 42 12.51 -7.94 6.00
C VAL A 42 11.12 -8.01 6.65
N GLU A 43 10.92 -7.35 7.78
CA GLU A 43 9.61 -7.24 8.45
C GLU A 43 8.55 -6.65 7.50
N THR A 44 8.91 -5.59 6.77
CA THR A 44 8.02 -4.96 5.79
C THR A 44 7.68 -5.91 4.63
N LEU A 45 8.66 -6.66 4.12
CA LEU A 45 8.43 -7.65 3.07
C LEU A 45 7.52 -8.79 3.55
N ILE A 46 7.64 -9.22 4.81
CA ILE A 46 6.76 -10.22 5.42
C ILE A 46 5.31 -9.70 5.44
N THR A 47 5.08 -8.47 5.91
CA THR A 47 3.73 -7.88 5.94
C THR A 47 3.10 -7.84 4.55
N ILE A 48 3.87 -7.47 3.52
CA ILE A 48 3.40 -7.45 2.13
C ILE A 48 3.07 -8.87 1.65
N GLN A 49 3.95 -9.84 1.92
CA GLN A 49 3.76 -11.21 1.50
C GLN A 49 2.52 -11.84 2.14
N VAL A 50 2.27 -11.59 3.43
CA VAL A 50 1.08 -12.08 4.14
C VAL A 50 -0.19 -11.51 3.49
N HIS A 51 -0.24 -10.19 3.23
CA HIS A 51 -1.38 -9.58 2.55
C HIS A 51 -1.61 -10.17 1.15
N GLN A 52 -0.55 -10.36 0.35
CA GLN A 52 -0.67 -10.97 -0.98
C GLN A 52 -1.21 -12.40 -0.93
N GLN A 53 -0.83 -13.18 0.09
CA GLN A 53 -1.38 -14.51 0.32
C GLN A 53 -2.88 -14.48 0.66
N GLU A 54 -3.30 -13.56 1.54
CA GLU A 54 -4.70 -13.38 1.91
C GLU A 54 -5.56 -13.04 0.68
N VAL A 55 -5.12 -12.06 -0.11
CA VAL A 55 -5.79 -11.67 -1.36
C VAL A 55 -5.88 -12.86 -2.32
N PHE A 56 -4.80 -13.62 -2.49
CA PHE A 56 -4.81 -14.80 -3.36
C PHE A 56 -5.84 -15.86 -2.90
N ILE A 57 -5.90 -16.14 -1.59
CA ILE A 57 -6.85 -17.08 -1.01
C ILE A 57 -8.29 -16.60 -1.24
N ASP A 58 -8.55 -15.32 -1.03
CA ASP A 58 -9.88 -14.74 -1.19
C ASP A 58 -10.34 -14.74 -2.65
N LEU A 59 -9.45 -14.40 -3.60
CA LEU A 59 -9.73 -14.49 -5.03
C LEU A 59 -10.05 -15.93 -5.46
N GLN A 60 -9.33 -16.91 -4.90
CA GLN A 60 -9.57 -18.32 -5.17
C GLN A 60 -10.91 -18.79 -4.60
N LYS A 61 -11.27 -18.40 -3.37
CA LYS A 61 -12.57 -18.71 -2.76
C LYS A 61 -13.72 -18.11 -3.57
N ALA A 62 -13.57 -16.86 -4.01
CA ALA A 62 -14.55 -16.18 -4.85
C ALA A 62 -14.63 -16.74 -6.28
N SER A 63 -13.72 -17.65 -6.67
CA SER A 63 -13.70 -18.29 -7.99
C SER A 63 -13.70 -17.29 -9.17
N ILE A 64 -13.01 -16.17 -8.99
CA ILE A 64 -12.94 -15.08 -9.97
C ILE A 64 -12.11 -15.52 -11.17
N LYS A 65 -12.62 -15.23 -12.37
CA LYS A 65 -11.98 -15.61 -13.65
C LYS A 65 -11.69 -14.42 -14.56
N GLU A 66 -12.36 -13.30 -14.31
CA GLU A 66 -12.29 -12.12 -15.16
C GLU A 66 -11.38 -11.07 -14.54
N LEU A 67 -10.53 -10.46 -15.38
CA LEU A 67 -9.64 -9.35 -14.97
C LEU A 67 -10.42 -8.05 -14.72
N THR A 68 -11.68 -7.98 -15.14
CA THR A 68 -12.58 -6.85 -14.90
C THR A 68 -13.37 -6.99 -13.61
N HIS A 69 -13.23 -8.10 -12.89
CA HIS A 69 -13.99 -8.33 -11.67
C HIS A 69 -13.54 -7.39 -10.55
N PHE A 70 -14.51 -6.78 -9.85
CA PHE A 70 -14.23 -5.78 -8.83
C PHE A 70 -13.28 -6.26 -7.73
N ASP A 71 -13.40 -7.51 -7.28
CA ASP A 71 -12.49 -8.06 -6.25
C ASP A 71 -11.01 -8.14 -6.66
N TRP A 72 -10.72 -8.19 -7.96
CA TRP A 72 -9.36 -8.01 -8.49
C TRP A 72 -9.05 -6.53 -8.69
N LEU A 73 -10.00 -5.77 -9.24
CA LEU A 73 -9.82 -4.35 -9.51
C LEU A 73 -9.62 -3.51 -8.23
N LYS A 74 -10.21 -3.91 -7.10
CA LYS A 74 -10.07 -3.21 -5.82
C LYS A 74 -8.67 -3.27 -5.21
N GLN A 75 -7.85 -4.25 -5.64
CA GLN A 75 -6.49 -4.43 -5.16
C GLN A 75 -5.53 -3.41 -5.79
N ALA A 76 -4.48 -3.00 -5.07
CA ALA A 76 -3.44 -2.17 -5.64
C ALA A 76 -2.54 -2.99 -6.60
N ARG A 77 -2.52 -2.60 -7.87
CA ARG A 77 -1.76 -3.27 -8.94
C ARG A 77 -0.67 -2.35 -9.47
N PHE A 78 0.50 -2.92 -9.70
CA PHE A 78 1.68 -2.19 -10.16
C PHE A 78 2.08 -2.71 -11.53
N TYR A 79 2.09 -1.82 -12.52
CA TYR A 79 2.45 -2.12 -13.90
C TYR A 79 3.69 -1.32 -14.28
N TYR A 80 4.84 -1.98 -14.36
CA TYR A 80 6.05 -1.37 -14.87
C TYR A 80 6.02 -1.32 -16.40
N LYS A 81 6.19 -0.11 -16.96
CA LYS A 81 6.25 0.15 -18.40
C LYS A 81 7.70 0.46 -18.79
N PRO A 82 8.47 -0.53 -19.26
CA PRO A 82 9.90 -0.37 -19.54
C PRO A 82 10.17 0.66 -20.65
N GLU A 83 9.23 0.84 -21.58
CA GLU A 83 9.38 1.77 -22.72
C GLU A 83 9.50 3.23 -22.27
N ARG A 84 8.87 3.56 -21.13
CA ARG A 84 8.87 4.91 -20.55
C ARG A 84 9.60 4.98 -19.22
N ASN A 85 10.17 3.87 -18.76
CA ASN A 85 10.80 3.72 -17.45
C ASN A 85 9.91 4.26 -16.30
N LEU A 86 8.61 3.94 -16.33
CA LEU A 86 7.64 4.39 -15.34
C LEU A 86 6.83 3.23 -14.78
N THR A 87 6.36 3.39 -13.55
CA THR A 87 5.46 2.43 -12.91
C THR A 87 4.09 3.07 -12.77
N ILE A 88 3.06 2.42 -13.30
CA ILE A 88 1.66 2.81 -13.10
C ILE A 88 1.09 2.01 -11.94
N ILE A 89 0.44 2.71 -11.03
CA ILE A 89 -0.31 2.14 -9.92
C ILE A 89 -1.79 2.25 -10.28
N SER A 90 -2.45 1.10 -10.32
CA SER A 90 -3.87 0.98 -10.65
C SER A 90 -4.62 0.47 -9.42
N ILE A 91 -5.55 1.29 -8.92
CA ILE A 91 -6.45 0.96 -7.80
C ILE A 91 -7.87 1.25 -8.27
N ALA A 92 -8.71 0.21 -8.33
CA ALA A 92 -10.03 0.24 -8.95
C ALA A 92 -9.96 0.79 -10.38
N ASP A 93 -10.54 1.96 -10.61
CA ASP A 93 -10.62 2.73 -11.85
C ASP A 93 -9.61 3.89 -11.92
N SER A 94 -8.79 4.07 -10.87
CA SER A 94 -7.78 5.12 -10.78
C SER A 94 -6.41 4.58 -11.18
N ASP A 95 -5.84 5.16 -12.25
CA ASP A 95 -4.47 4.91 -12.68
C ASP A 95 -3.61 6.15 -12.39
N THR A 96 -2.55 5.98 -11.61
CA THR A 96 -1.63 7.07 -11.23
C THR A 96 -0.18 6.65 -11.43
N GLU A 97 0.65 7.55 -11.92
CA GLU A 97 2.09 7.32 -12.05
C GLU A 97 2.78 7.38 -10.67
N TYR A 98 3.66 6.40 -10.42
CA TYR A 98 4.49 6.40 -9.22
C TYR A 98 5.45 7.59 -9.23
N CYS A 99 5.46 8.37 -8.15
CA CYS A 99 6.17 9.65 -8.11
C CYS A 99 7.68 9.55 -7.83
N ASN A 100 8.20 8.34 -7.57
CA ASN A 100 9.62 8.06 -7.36
C ASN A 100 10.30 8.84 -6.22
N GLU A 101 9.55 9.33 -5.24
CA GLU A 101 10.15 10.01 -4.10
C GLU A 101 10.80 9.01 -3.13
N TYR A 102 12.01 9.31 -2.66
CA TYR A 102 12.70 8.45 -1.71
C TYR A 102 12.16 8.67 -0.29
N LEU A 103 11.40 7.70 0.21
CA LEU A 103 10.75 7.77 1.53
C LEU A 103 11.54 7.04 2.65
N GLY A 104 12.66 6.40 2.27
CA GLY A 104 13.45 5.55 3.16
C GLY A 104 12.77 4.24 3.51
N VAL A 105 13.40 3.48 4.43
CA VAL A 105 12.83 2.24 4.97
C VAL A 105 11.94 2.60 6.15
N LYS A 106 10.63 2.34 5.99
CA LYS A 106 9.61 2.59 7.01
C LYS A 106 8.81 1.32 7.20
N GLU A 107 8.39 1.09 8.44
CA GLU A 107 7.45 0.02 8.76
C GLU A 107 6.14 0.24 8.00
N ARG A 108 5.55 -0.86 7.53
CA ARG A 108 4.30 -0.86 6.80
C ARG A 108 3.14 -1.21 7.73
N LEU A 109 2.03 -0.50 7.55
CA LEU A 109 0.79 -0.82 8.26
C LEU A 109 0.28 -2.18 7.78
N VAL A 110 -0.25 -2.99 8.69
CA VAL A 110 -0.91 -4.25 8.31
C VAL A 110 -2.13 -3.92 7.45
N ILE A 111 -2.13 -4.42 6.22
CA ILE A 111 -3.21 -4.16 5.26
C ILE A 111 -4.38 -5.07 5.60
N THR A 112 -5.53 -4.46 5.87
CA THR A 112 -6.79 -5.14 6.20
C THR A 112 -7.88 -4.76 5.20
N PRO A 113 -9.00 -5.51 5.11
CA PRO A 113 -10.11 -5.15 4.24
C PRO A 113 -10.69 -3.74 4.49
N LEU A 114 -10.52 -3.19 5.69
CA LEU A 114 -10.89 -1.81 6.00
C LEU A 114 -9.93 -0.80 5.34
N THR A 115 -8.63 -1.11 5.37
CA THR A 115 -7.57 -0.29 4.75
C THR A 115 -7.73 -0.28 3.23
N ASP A 116 -8.07 -1.42 2.62
CA ASP A 116 -8.35 -1.54 1.18
C ASP A 116 -9.50 -0.63 0.75
N ARG A 117 -10.57 -0.55 1.54
CA ARG A 117 -11.68 0.37 1.25
C ARG A 117 -11.24 1.83 1.30
N CYS A 118 -10.44 2.20 2.30
CA CYS A 118 -9.87 3.54 2.36
C CYS A 118 -8.96 3.84 1.15
N TYR A 119 -8.16 2.86 0.71
CA TYR A 119 -7.32 3.00 -0.48
C TYR A 119 -8.14 3.32 -1.73
N ILE A 120 -9.25 2.64 -1.97
CA ILE A 120 -10.13 2.88 -3.11
C ILE A 120 -10.67 4.31 -3.07
N THR A 121 -11.31 4.69 -1.96
CA THR A 121 -11.92 6.03 -1.83
C THR A 121 -10.89 7.15 -1.98
N LEU A 122 -9.72 7.01 -1.34
CA LEU A 122 -8.66 8.01 -1.42
C LEU A 122 -8.02 8.08 -2.81
N SER A 123 -7.88 6.95 -3.50
CA SER A 123 -7.33 6.90 -4.86
C SER A 123 -8.28 7.53 -5.89
N GLN A 124 -9.58 7.34 -5.72
CA GLN A 124 -10.60 7.99 -6.54
C GLN A 124 -10.66 9.49 -6.26
N ALA A 125 -10.64 9.91 -4.99
CA ALA A 125 -10.59 11.32 -4.63
C ALA A 125 -9.35 12.00 -5.24
N LEU A 126 -8.19 11.35 -5.16
CA LEU A 126 -6.95 11.87 -5.75
C LEU A 126 -7.05 12.01 -7.28
N ALA A 127 -7.64 11.04 -7.97
CA ALA A 127 -7.87 11.10 -9.42
C ALA A 127 -8.82 12.25 -9.82
N MET A 128 -9.75 12.61 -8.94
CA MET A 128 -10.68 13.73 -9.11
C MET A 128 -10.10 15.07 -8.62
N TYR A 129 -8.83 15.12 -8.21
CA TYR A 129 -8.19 16.30 -7.60
C TYR A 129 -8.93 16.81 -6.34
N MET A 130 -9.55 15.89 -5.60
CA MET A 130 -10.26 16.15 -4.35
C MET A 130 -9.48 15.62 -3.15
N GLY A 131 -9.70 16.21 -1.98
CA GLY A 131 -9.24 15.65 -0.71
C GLY A 131 -10.16 14.53 -0.22
N GLY A 132 -9.63 13.61 0.59
CA GLY A 132 -10.41 12.58 1.25
C GLY A 132 -10.35 12.71 2.77
N ALA A 133 -11.47 12.47 3.44
CA ALA A 133 -11.60 12.53 4.89
C ALA A 133 -11.91 11.13 5.46
N PRO A 134 -10.90 10.31 5.82
CA PRO A 134 -11.15 9.08 6.55
C PRO A 134 -11.70 9.41 7.93
N ALA A 135 -12.90 8.92 8.26
CA ALA A 135 -13.56 9.14 9.54
C ALA A 135 -13.58 7.86 10.38
N GLY A 136 -13.40 8.00 11.70
CA GLY A 136 -13.41 6.88 12.65
C GLY A 136 -12.84 7.27 14.02
N PRO A 137 -13.02 6.42 15.05
CA PRO A 137 -12.51 6.67 16.40
C PRO A 137 -11.00 6.93 16.48
N ALA A 138 -10.53 7.56 17.56
CA ALA A 138 -9.09 7.73 17.79
C ALA A 138 -8.39 6.35 17.84
N GLY A 139 -7.18 6.26 17.27
CA GLY A 139 -6.39 5.03 17.26
C GLY A 139 -6.75 4.00 16.19
N THR A 140 -7.72 4.25 15.31
CA THR A 140 -8.12 3.29 14.24
C THR A 140 -7.24 3.35 12.98
N GLY A 141 -6.00 3.83 13.09
CA GLY A 141 -5.03 3.80 11.97
C GLY A 141 -5.32 4.73 10.79
N LYS A 142 -6.16 5.77 10.94
CA LYS A 142 -6.56 6.68 9.84
C LYS A 142 -5.35 7.40 9.23
N THR A 143 -4.50 7.93 10.11
CA THR A 143 -3.31 8.69 9.73
C THR A 143 -2.27 7.77 9.08
N GLU A 144 -2.12 6.58 9.65
CA GLU A 144 -1.22 5.54 9.21
C GLU A 144 -1.64 4.99 7.84
N THR A 145 -2.95 4.79 7.63
CA THR A 145 -3.52 4.35 6.34
C THR A 145 -3.22 5.37 5.24
N THR A 146 -3.41 6.65 5.54
CA THR A 146 -3.16 7.76 4.61
C THR A 146 -1.67 7.86 4.27
N LYS A 147 -0.79 7.73 5.27
CA LYS A 147 0.67 7.65 5.07
C LYS A 147 1.08 6.44 4.23
N ASP A 148 0.46 5.28 4.45
CA ASP A 148 0.80 4.07 3.70
C ASP A 148 0.38 4.16 2.23
N LEU A 149 -0.78 4.77 1.96
CA LEU A 149 -1.21 5.06 0.59
C LEU A 149 -0.27 6.04 -0.11
N ALA A 150 0.15 7.10 0.58
CA ALA A 150 1.11 8.05 0.02
C ALA A 150 2.44 7.36 -0.35
N ARG A 151 2.93 6.44 0.52
CA ARG A 151 4.10 5.61 0.21
C ARG A 151 3.89 4.70 -0.98
N THR A 152 2.70 4.12 -1.09
CA THR A 152 2.31 3.30 -2.24
C THR A 152 2.45 4.10 -3.53
N TYR A 153 1.99 5.35 -3.55
CA TYR A 153 2.17 6.27 -4.70
C TYR A 153 3.57 6.88 -4.84
N GLY A 154 4.47 6.66 -3.87
CA GLY A 154 5.80 7.27 -3.87
C GLY A 154 5.76 8.77 -3.67
N LYS A 155 4.78 9.28 -2.92
CA LYS A 155 4.61 10.69 -2.56
C LYS A 155 4.93 10.89 -1.09
N PHE A 156 5.62 11.98 -0.78
CA PHE A 156 5.87 12.38 0.60
C PHE A 156 4.59 12.89 1.26
N CYS A 157 4.30 12.34 2.44
CA CYS A 157 3.12 12.68 3.22
C CYS A 157 3.49 13.62 4.36
N VAL A 158 2.86 14.79 4.39
CA VAL A 158 3.00 15.76 5.49
C VAL A 158 1.76 15.70 6.34
N VAL A 159 1.94 15.44 7.64
CA VAL A 159 0.85 15.38 8.61
C VAL A 159 0.88 16.61 9.48
N PHE A 160 -0.23 17.34 9.46
CA PHE A 160 -0.48 18.45 10.36
C PHE A 160 -1.35 17.94 11.50
N ASN A 161 -1.08 18.43 12.71
CA ASN A 161 -1.93 18.13 13.85
C ASN A 161 -2.96 19.24 13.99
N CYS A 162 -4.25 18.87 14.06
CA CYS A 162 -5.35 19.79 14.34
C CYS A 162 -5.43 20.16 15.82
N SER A 163 -4.36 20.70 16.41
CA SER A 163 -4.39 21.28 17.76
C SER A 163 -4.90 22.73 17.72
N ASP A 164 -5.25 23.28 18.89
CA ASP A 164 -5.70 24.67 19.05
C ASP A 164 -4.67 25.72 18.57
N GLN A 165 -3.44 25.32 18.24
CA GLN A 165 -2.42 26.20 17.65
C GLN A 165 -2.50 26.30 16.11
N LEU A 166 -3.41 25.58 15.45
CA LEU A 166 -3.56 25.62 13.99
C LEU A 166 -4.32 26.88 13.55
N ASP A 167 -3.58 27.96 13.33
CA ASP A 167 -4.13 29.23 12.85
C ASP A 167 -4.32 29.24 11.32
N ARG A 168 -5.27 30.04 10.83
CA ARG A 168 -5.53 30.30 9.40
C ARG A 168 -4.25 30.70 8.65
N HIS A 169 -3.36 31.44 9.29
CA HIS A 169 -2.08 31.83 8.72
C HIS A 169 -1.12 30.64 8.53
N ALA A 170 -1.13 29.67 9.44
CA ALA A 170 -0.37 28.43 9.30
C ALA A 170 -0.93 27.59 8.14
N MET A 171 -2.25 27.47 8.04
CA MET A 171 -2.93 26.78 6.94
C MET A 171 -2.60 27.39 5.57
N GLY A 172 -2.59 28.73 5.47
CA GLY A 172 -2.23 29.44 4.23
C GLY A 172 -0.79 29.20 3.78
N LYS A 173 0.15 29.06 4.73
CA LYS A 173 1.55 28.69 4.42
C LYS A 173 1.71 27.24 3.99
N ASN A 174 0.79 26.36 4.41
CA ASN A 174 0.84 24.93 4.11
C ASN A 174 0.19 24.58 2.77
N TYR A 175 -0.73 25.41 2.27
CA TYR A 175 -1.44 25.19 1.00
C TYR A 175 -0.55 24.89 -0.23
N PRO A 176 0.62 25.54 -0.42
CA PRO A 176 1.52 25.24 -1.54
C PRO A 176 2.08 23.80 -1.54
N TRP A 177 2.07 23.11 -0.39
CA TRP A 177 2.51 21.72 -0.28
C TRP A 177 1.43 20.72 -0.70
N SER A 178 0.16 21.13 -0.63
CA SER A 178 -1.00 20.31 -1.01
C SER A 178 -1.32 20.35 -2.51
N VAL A 179 -0.47 21.00 -3.31
CA VAL A 179 -0.66 21.12 -4.77
C VAL A 179 -0.42 19.76 -5.44
N PRO A 180 -1.29 19.34 -6.38
CA PRO A 180 -1.13 18.08 -7.10
C PRO A 180 0.27 17.95 -7.70
N GLY A 181 1.00 16.90 -7.31
CA GLY A 181 2.33 16.58 -7.85
C GLY A 181 3.51 16.85 -6.93
N LYS A 182 3.33 17.51 -5.77
CA LYS A 182 4.41 17.70 -4.78
C LYS A 182 4.32 16.72 -3.62
N CYS A 183 3.39 16.95 -2.71
CA CYS A 183 3.26 16.17 -1.48
C CYS A 183 1.78 15.83 -1.24
N MET A 184 1.53 14.78 -0.45
CA MET A 184 0.20 14.46 0.05
C MET A 184 0.06 15.08 1.44
N GLY A 185 -0.65 16.21 1.52
CA GLY A 185 -0.95 16.88 2.79
C GLY A 185 -2.14 16.23 3.49
N MET A 186 -2.06 16.04 4.81
CA MET A 186 -3.18 15.62 5.63
C MET A 186 -3.27 16.40 6.94
N LEU A 187 -4.49 16.71 7.36
CA LEU A 187 -4.83 17.40 8.61
C LEU A 187 -5.32 16.40 9.66
#